data_AF-A0A0F0M267-F1
#
_entry.id   AF-A0A0F0M267-F1
#
_cell.length_a   1.000
_cell.length_b   1.000
_cell.length_c   1.000
_cell.angle_alpha   90.00
_cell.angle_beta   90.00
_cell.angle_gamma   90.00
#
_symmetry.space_group_name_H-M   'P 1'
#
loop_
_entity.id
_entity.type
_entity.pdbx_description
1 polymer ?
#
loop_
_entity_poly.entity_id
_entity_poly.type
_entity_poly.pdbx_seq_one_letter_code
_entity_poly.pdbx_strand_id
1 'polypeptide(L)'
;MADEVQVFYNHLIVGTATRVSAVRHVWAAVAAGLVLTMTGCGVPGQVPQRDALYRDGEQRYLAMATTMHTVLMGVHEGDWTVPTGGYGAVPIGCSLEGGGDLGYRFSYRREVTLPGMDGETMSAAAIAAFRDAGLKGEAAGYGKGDAAEWNLVAEDEALGRVVVTIVPGASRVEVSADTPCAPGNAGELSRMVTDDEARGSDALTWRSLPATEGPDSVPLFYFPVGSPVYFNEDGSPVEPKPVVTAPPKAPYGG
;
A
#
# COMPACT_ATOMS: atom_id res chain seq x y z
N MET A 1 31.13 -51.96 9.81
CA MET A 1 32.39 -51.89 10.56
C MET A 1 32.42 -50.51 11.16
N ALA A 2 32.06 -50.44 12.44
CA ALA A 2 32.19 -49.26 13.26
C ALA A 2 33.67 -49.12 13.60
N ASP A 3 34.21 -47.90 13.56
CA ASP A 3 35.40 -47.59 14.33
C ASP A 3 35.18 -46.24 15.03
N GLU A 4 35.37 -46.36 16.33
CA GLU A 4 35.18 -45.43 17.41
C GLU A 4 36.57 -45.24 17.99
N VAL A 5 37.12 -44.03 18.03
CA VAL A 5 38.12 -43.70 19.06
C VAL A 5 37.91 -42.27 19.53
N GLN A 6 37.71 -42.18 20.83
CA GLN A 6 37.40 -41.03 21.64
C GLN A 6 38.62 -40.73 22.54
N VAL A 7 38.56 -39.59 23.26
CA VAL A 7 39.27 -39.26 24.53
C VAL A 7 40.74 -38.76 24.39
N PHE A 8 41.27 -37.71 25.02
CA PHE A 8 41.33 -37.21 26.43
C PHE A 8 41.92 -35.76 26.40
N TYR A 9 41.88 -34.82 27.38
CA TYR A 9 41.16 -34.50 28.64
C TYR A 9 41.87 -33.27 29.26
N ASN A 10 41.32 -32.74 30.36
CA ASN A 10 41.89 -31.83 31.40
C ASN A 10 41.82 -30.31 31.15
N HIS A 11 41.51 -29.44 32.13
CA HIS A 11 41.09 -29.52 33.55
C HIS A 11 40.40 -28.14 33.85
N LEU A 12 39.21 -28.02 34.48
CA LEU A 12 38.83 -28.19 35.89
C LEU A 12 39.22 -27.00 36.82
N ILE A 13 38.26 -26.13 37.20
CA ILE A 13 38.14 -25.37 38.48
C ILE A 13 36.63 -25.05 38.67
N VAL A 14 35.82 -25.83 39.40
CA VAL A 14 35.48 -25.80 40.85
C VAL A 14 35.23 -24.41 41.46
N GLY A 15 33.99 -24.14 41.84
CA GLY A 15 33.60 -23.03 42.71
C GLY A 15 32.18 -23.21 43.26
N THR A 16 32.05 -24.02 44.31
CA THR A 16 30.85 -24.15 45.16
C THR A 16 30.81 -23.03 46.19
N ALA A 17 29.64 -22.43 46.43
CA ALA A 17 29.24 -21.92 47.75
C ALA A 17 27.75 -21.57 47.79
N THR A 18 26.99 -22.43 48.46
CA THR A 18 25.66 -22.21 49.02
C THR A 18 25.70 -21.10 50.08
N ARG A 19 24.78 -20.13 50.01
CA ARG A 19 24.30 -19.40 51.19
C ARG A 19 22.79 -19.21 51.12
N VAL A 20 22.09 -19.92 51.99
CA VAL A 20 20.73 -19.63 52.44
C VAL A 20 20.81 -18.41 53.37
N SER A 21 20.05 -17.36 53.08
CA SER A 21 19.76 -16.31 54.06
C SER A 21 18.36 -15.78 53.83
N ALA A 22 17.50 -16.06 54.81
CA ALA A 22 16.18 -15.48 54.96
C ALA A 22 16.30 -14.03 55.43
N VAL A 23 15.58 -13.11 54.78
CA VAL A 23 15.31 -11.78 55.35
C VAL A 23 13.83 -11.44 55.13
N ARG A 24 13.19 -11.06 56.23
CA ARG A 24 11.79 -10.66 56.38
C ARG A 24 11.53 -9.29 55.73
N HIS A 25 10.35 -9.20 55.13
CA HIS A 25 9.44 -8.07 54.94
C HIS A 25 9.99 -6.63 54.93
N VAL A 26 9.84 -5.94 53.80
CA VAL A 26 9.21 -4.61 53.74
C VAL A 26 8.39 -4.53 52.45
N TRP A 27 7.08 -4.35 52.59
CA TRP A 27 6.19 -3.97 51.48
C TRP A 27 6.43 -2.50 51.17
N ALA A 28 7.01 -2.19 50.01
CA ALA A 28 7.02 -0.84 49.47
C ALA A 28 5.85 -0.71 48.50
N ALA A 29 4.84 0.06 48.91
CA ALA A 29 3.71 0.44 48.06
C ALA A 29 4.23 1.31 46.90
N VAL A 30 4.26 0.75 45.70
CA VAL A 30 4.47 1.53 44.47
C VAL A 30 3.15 2.22 44.16
N ALA A 31 3.10 3.53 44.39
CA ALA A 31 2.05 4.39 43.88
C ALA A 31 2.17 4.40 42.35
N ALA A 32 1.36 3.57 41.68
CA ALA A 32 1.17 3.66 40.24
C ALA A 32 0.47 4.99 39.94
N GLY A 33 1.26 5.97 39.49
CA GLY A 33 0.76 7.20 38.90
C GLY A 33 -0.06 6.84 37.66
N LEU A 34 -1.37 7.05 37.77
CA LEU A 34 -2.32 6.87 36.68
C LEU A 34 -2.05 7.98 35.65
N VAL A 35 -1.22 7.69 34.66
CA VAL A 35 -1.14 8.50 33.44
C VAL A 35 -2.45 8.27 32.69
N LEU A 36 -3.37 9.23 32.80
CA LEU A 36 -4.53 9.33 31.92
C LEU A 36 -4.02 9.65 30.51
N THR A 37 -3.66 8.61 29.75
CA THR A 37 -3.56 8.73 28.30
C THR A 37 -4.95 9.11 27.81
N MET A 38 -5.11 10.34 27.32
CA MET A 38 -6.31 10.77 26.60
C MET A 38 -6.38 10.02 25.28
N THR A 39 -6.77 8.74 25.32
CA THR A 39 -7.33 8.04 24.16
C THR A 39 -8.68 8.71 23.92
N GLY A 40 -8.73 9.60 22.93
CA GLY A 40 -9.98 10.20 22.48
C GLY A 40 -10.98 9.09 22.18
N CYS A 41 -12.05 9.02 22.98
CA CYS A 41 -13.18 8.15 22.74
C CYS A 41 -13.90 8.62 21.48
N GLY A 42 -13.49 8.14 20.31
CA GLY A 42 -14.37 8.11 19.15
C GLY A 42 -15.56 7.22 19.49
N VAL A 43 -16.78 7.72 19.32
CA VAL A 43 -17.99 6.89 19.43
C VAL A 43 -17.89 5.81 18.33
N PRO A 44 -17.92 4.52 18.66
CA PRO A 44 -17.96 3.46 17.66
C PRO A 44 -19.17 3.69 16.74
N GLY A 45 -18.94 3.80 15.43
CA GLY A 45 -19.98 4.04 14.44
C GLY A 45 -20.16 5.50 13.98
N GLN A 46 -19.35 6.45 14.46
CA GLN A 46 -19.35 7.79 13.87
C GLN A 46 -18.55 7.79 12.56
N VAL A 47 -19.21 8.12 11.45
CA VAL A 47 -18.59 8.32 10.14
C VAL A 47 -17.55 9.45 10.23
N PRO A 48 -16.28 9.23 9.84
CA PRO A 48 -15.25 10.28 9.80
C PRO A 48 -15.68 11.46 8.93
N GLN A 49 -15.31 12.67 9.35
CA GLN A 49 -15.58 13.92 8.63
C GLN A 49 -14.32 14.81 8.63
N ARG A 50 -14.23 15.73 7.66
CA ARG A 50 -13.18 16.75 7.55
C ARG A 50 -11.77 16.17 7.77
N ASP A 51 -10.97 16.75 8.65
CA ASP A 51 -9.60 16.33 8.93
C ASP A 51 -9.47 14.85 9.37
N ALA A 52 -10.49 14.28 10.02
CA ALA A 52 -10.48 12.87 10.37
C ALA A 52 -10.72 11.98 9.14
N LEU A 53 -11.62 12.40 8.25
CA LEU A 53 -11.85 11.74 6.96
C LEU A 53 -10.63 11.85 6.05
N TYR A 54 -9.99 13.02 6.00
CA TYR A 54 -8.77 13.23 5.20
C TYR A 54 -7.64 12.32 5.67
N ARG A 55 -7.34 12.29 6.98
CA ARG A 55 -6.26 11.44 7.53
C ARG A 55 -6.49 9.97 7.28
N ASP A 56 -7.72 9.49 7.48
CA ASP A 56 -8.07 8.10 7.21
C ASP A 56 -7.89 7.77 5.73
N GLY A 57 -8.38 8.65 4.84
CA GLY A 57 -8.22 8.51 3.40
C GLY A 57 -6.75 8.50 2.96
N GLU A 58 -5.95 9.45 3.45
CA GLU A 58 -4.53 9.57 3.16
C GLU A 58 -3.77 8.33 3.63
N GLN A 59 -3.96 7.94 4.89
CA GLN A 59 -3.31 6.76 5.45
C GLN A 59 -3.63 5.50 4.63
N ARG A 60 -4.90 5.30 4.26
CA ARG A 60 -5.34 4.14 3.47
C ARG A 60 -4.75 4.16 2.05
N TYR A 61 -4.81 5.30 1.37
CA TYR A 61 -4.27 5.42 0.03
C TYR A 61 -2.75 5.24 0.02
N LEU A 62 -2.02 5.91 0.91
CA LEU A 62 -0.56 5.82 0.96
C LEU A 62 -0.10 4.42 1.35
N ALA A 63 -0.82 3.73 2.25
CA ALA A 63 -0.55 2.32 2.56
C ALA A 63 -0.73 1.45 1.30
N MET A 64 -1.84 1.61 0.57
CA MET A 64 -2.06 0.91 -0.69
C MET A 64 -0.97 1.21 -1.71
N ALA A 65 -0.73 2.49 -2.02
CA ALA A 65 0.25 2.88 -3.02
C ALA A 65 1.66 2.38 -2.67
N THR A 66 2.07 2.41 -1.39
CA THR A 66 3.38 1.91 -0.96
C THR A 66 3.52 0.40 -1.12
N THR A 67 2.50 -0.37 -0.73
CA THR A 67 2.53 -1.82 -0.91
C THR A 67 2.49 -2.19 -2.39
N MET A 68 1.64 -1.52 -3.16
CA MET A 68 1.55 -1.74 -4.60
C MET A 68 2.85 -1.37 -5.32
N HIS A 69 3.53 -0.30 -4.91
CA HIS A 69 4.84 0.08 -5.42
C HIS A 69 5.87 -1.04 -5.21
N THR A 70 5.87 -1.68 -4.04
CA THR A 70 6.72 -2.86 -3.76
C THR A 70 6.42 -4.00 -4.73
N VAL A 71 5.13 -4.27 -5.01
CA VAL A 71 4.72 -5.27 -6.00
C VAL A 71 5.20 -4.89 -7.40
N LEU A 72 5.01 -3.65 -7.84
CA LEU A 72 5.45 -3.18 -9.14
C LEU A 72 6.95 -3.41 -9.33
N MET A 73 7.77 -2.93 -8.40
CA MET A 73 9.23 -3.02 -8.49
C MET A 73 9.73 -4.46 -8.41
N GLY A 74 9.05 -5.33 -7.66
CA GLY A 74 9.36 -6.76 -7.63
C GLY A 74 8.99 -7.50 -8.93
N VAL A 75 7.98 -7.04 -9.66
CA VAL A 75 7.60 -7.60 -10.97
C VAL A 75 8.47 -7.03 -12.10
N HIS A 76 8.68 -5.72 -12.11
CA HIS A 76 9.46 -5.00 -13.10
C HIS A 76 9.95 -3.66 -12.53
N GLU A 77 11.27 -3.49 -12.46
CA GLU A 77 11.96 -2.30 -11.92
C GLU A 77 11.92 -1.07 -12.83
N GLY A 78 11.19 -1.11 -13.95
CA GLY A 78 11.05 0.02 -14.87
C GLY A 78 9.81 0.86 -14.62
N ASP A 79 9.52 1.74 -15.58
CA ASP A 79 8.35 2.59 -15.54
C ASP A 79 7.08 1.84 -15.93
N TRP A 80 6.06 2.00 -15.10
CA TRP A 80 4.70 1.55 -15.34
C TRP A 80 3.86 2.72 -15.82
N THR A 81 2.97 2.46 -16.76
CA THR A 81 1.95 3.40 -17.22
C THR A 81 0.79 3.42 -16.23
N VAL A 82 0.31 4.62 -15.93
CA VAL A 82 -0.95 4.86 -15.23
C VAL A 82 -2.02 5.10 -16.29
N PRO A 83 -3.07 4.26 -16.40
CA PRO A 83 -4.17 4.54 -17.30
C PRO A 83 -4.81 5.90 -16.99
N THR A 84 -5.30 6.62 -17.99
CA THR A 84 -5.91 7.94 -17.82
C THR A 84 -7.00 7.93 -16.73
N GLY A 85 -6.82 8.75 -15.69
CA GLY A 85 -7.71 8.82 -14.53
C GLY A 85 -7.57 7.66 -13.53
N GLY A 86 -6.70 6.68 -13.81
CA GLY A 86 -6.47 5.47 -13.02
C GLY A 86 -5.39 5.58 -11.95
N TYR A 87 -4.94 6.80 -11.61
CA TYR A 87 -3.92 7.00 -10.57
C TYR A 87 -4.38 6.51 -9.19
N GLY A 88 -5.68 6.67 -8.90
CA GLY A 88 -6.36 6.01 -7.79
C GLY A 88 -6.47 6.78 -6.49
N ALA A 89 -5.88 7.98 -6.41
CA ALA A 89 -5.96 8.83 -5.22
C ALA A 89 -7.32 9.53 -5.04
N VAL A 90 -8.10 9.66 -6.12
CA VAL A 90 -9.46 10.22 -6.05
C VAL A 90 -10.41 9.13 -5.55
N PRO A 91 -11.08 9.32 -4.39
CA PRO A 91 -11.93 8.29 -3.80
C PRO A 91 -13.19 8.03 -4.62
N ILE A 92 -13.61 6.77 -4.65
CA ILE A 92 -14.83 6.30 -5.30
C ILE A 92 -15.87 6.00 -4.22
N GLY A 93 -17.12 6.41 -4.42
CA GLY A 93 -18.22 6.08 -3.52
C GLY A 93 -18.53 4.58 -3.51
N CYS A 94 -18.86 4.04 -2.35
CA CYS A 94 -19.28 2.65 -2.19
C CYS A 94 -20.36 2.55 -1.10
N SER A 95 -21.12 1.46 -1.15
CA SER A 95 -22.12 1.14 -0.14
C SER A 95 -21.48 0.30 0.95
N LEU A 96 -21.63 0.73 2.20
CA LEU A 96 -21.31 -0.11 3.35
C LEU A 96 -22.36 -1.23 3.49
N GLU A 97 -21.93 -2.38 4.03
CA GLU A 97 -22.84 -3.47 4.35
C GLU A 97 -23.97 -2.96 5.28
N GLY A 98 -25.22 -3.25 4.94
CA GLY A 98 -26.39 -2.75 5.67
C GLY A 98 -27.12 -1.56 5.00
N GLY A 99 -26.62 -1.03 3.88
CA GLY A 99 -27.42 -0.27 2.91
C GLY A 99 -27.79 1.18 3.25
N GLY A 100 -27.25 1.76 4.33
CA GLY A 100 -27.59 3.11 4.78
C GLY A 100 -26.48 4.17 4.71
N ASP A 101 -25.22 3.76 4.82
CA ASP A 101 -24.12 4.70 5.04
C ASP A 101 -23.28 4.95 3.78
N LEU A 102 -22.84 6.21 3.63
CA LEU A 102 -21.88 6.61 2.61
C LEU A 102 -20.51 6.05 2.97
N GLY A 103 -19.92 5.31 2.03
CA GLY A 103 -18.54 4.86 2.12
C GLY A 103 -17.69 5.37 0.97
N TYR A 104 -16.40 5.18 1.12
CA TYR A 104 -15.42 5.46 0.09
C TYR A 104 -14.40 4.32 -0.02
N ARG A 105 -13.79 4.19 -1.20
CA ARG A 105 -12.69 3.27 -1.48
C ARG A 105 -11.75 3.87 -2.53
N PHE A 106 -10.57 3.29 -2.67
CA PHE A 106 -9.63 3.63 -3.73
C PHE A 106 -9.49 2.48 -4.72
N SER A 107 -9.15 2.82 -5.96
CA SER A 107 -8.90 1.86 -7.04
C SER A 107 -7.60 2.23 -7.72
N TYR A 108 -6.66 1.31 -7.74
CA TYR A 108 -5.30 1.49 -8.23
C TYR A 108 -5.07 0.58 -9.44
N ARG A 109 -4.50 1.10 -10.52
CA ARG A 109 -4.13 0.31 -11.71
C ARG A 109 -2.85 0.81 -12.36
N ARG A 110 -1.98 -0.11 -12.74
CA ARG A 110 -0.73 0.14 -13.46
C ARG A 110 -0.52 -0.91 -14.52
N GLU A 111 0.05 -0.50 -15.65
CA GLU A 111 0.29 -1.39 -16.79
C GLU A 111 1.71 -1.20 -17.32
N VAL A 112 2.34 -2.29 -17.76
CA VAL A 112 3.61 -2.23 -18.48
C VAL A 112 3.56 -3.13 -19.71
N THR A 113 4.16 -2.65 -20.80
CA THR A 113 4.34 -3.43 -22.02
C THR A 113 5.76 -3.99 -22.09
N LEU A 114 5.87 -5.32 -22.08
CA LEU A 114 7.14 -6.07 -22.05
C LEU A 114 7.19 -7.06 -23.23
N PRO A 115 7.71 -6.66 -24.40
CA PRO A 115 7.83 -7.53 -25.56
C PRO A 115 8.68 -8.77 -25.28
N GLY A 116 8.18 -9.94 -25.68
CA GLY A 116 8.92 -11.20 -25.57
C GLY A 116 9.05 -11.74 -24.13
N MET A 117 8.24 -11.24 -23.19
CA MET A 117 8.23 -11.75 -21.82
C MET A 117 7.79 -13.22 -21.77
N ASP A 118 8.39 -13.99 -20.86
CA ASP A 118 7.97 -15.34 -20.54
C ASP A 118 6.95 -15.32 -19.39
N GLY A 119 5.75 -15.85 -19.63
CA GLY A 119 4.65 -15.77 -18.66
C GLY A 119 4.92 -16.52 -17.36
N GLU A 120 5.60 -17.67 -17.43
CA GLU A 120 5.95 -18.45 -16.23
C GLU A 120 6.98 -17.71 -15.37
N THR A 121 8.02 -17.15 -15.99
CA THR A 121 9.02 -16.31 -15.32
C THR A 121 8.38 -15.07 -14.69
N MET A 122 7.50 -14.37 -15.42
CA MET A 122 6.78 -13.20 -14.89
C MET A 122 5.84 -13.57 -13.75
N SER A 123 5.16 -14.72 -13.84
CA SER A 123 4.31 -15.24 -12.77
C SER A 123 5.14 -15.55 -11.52
N ALA A 124 6.32 -16.18 -11.67
CA ALA A 124 7.22 -16.43 -10.55
C ALA A 124 7.74 -15.13 -9.91
N ALA A 125 8.08 -14.12 -10.71
CA ALA A 125 8.46 -12.79 -10.22
C ALA A 125 7.31 -12.13 -9.43
N ALA A 126 6.08 -12.21 -9.94
CA ALA A 126 4.90 -11.67 -9.26
C ALA A 126 4.60 -12.40 -7.94
N ILE A 127 4.80 -13.72 -7.85
CA ILE A 127 4.69 -14.47 -6.58
C ILE A 127 5.72 -13.96 -5.57
N ALA A 128 6.97 -13.77 -6.00
CA ALA A 128 8.02 -13.23 -5.13
C ALA A 128 7.69 -11.80 -4.67
N ALA A 129 7.22 -10.95 -5.58
CA ALA A 129 6.82 -9.58 -5.30
C ALA A 129 5.67 -9.50 -4.28
N PHE A 130 4.65 -10.37 -4.40
CA PHE A 130 3.59 -10.47 -3.40
C PHE A 130 4.13 -10.83 -2.02
N ARG A 131 4.99 -11.86 -1.93
CA ARG A 131 5.60 -12.27 -0.66
C ARG A 131 6.41 -11.13 -0.03
N ASP A 132 7.21 -10.42 -0.83
CA ASP A 132 8.07 -9.34 -0.35
C ASP A 132 7.23 -8.12 0.09
N ALA A 133 6.05 -7.93 -0.52
CA ALA A 133 5.02 -6.98 -0.10
C ALA A 133 4.16 -7.45 1.09
N GLY A 134 4.41 -8.64 1.64
CA GLY A 134 3.65 -9.23 2.75
C GLY A 134 2.28 -9.82 2.35
N LEU A 135 1.99 -9.90 1.05
CA LEU A 135 0.75 -10.44 0.50
C LEU A 135 0.85 -11.95 0.32
N LYS A 136 -0.29 -12.62 0.49
CA LYS A 136 -0.45 -14.05 0.21
C LYS A 136 -1.36 -14.21 -0.98
N GLY A 137 -0.79 -14.55 -2.12
CA GLY A 137 -1.56 -14.83 -3.33
C GLY A 137 -1.08 -16.09 -4.04
N GLU A 138 -1.98 -16.64 -4.84
CA GLU A 138 -1.73 -17.81 -5.67
C GLU A 138 -1.84 -17.42 -7.14
N ALA A 139 -0.96 -17.98 -7.96
CA ALA A 139 -1.00 -17.82 -9.41
C ALA A 139 -1.85 -18.91 -10.04
N ALA A 140 -2.76 -18.52 -10.93
CA ALA A 140 -3.47 -19.44 -11.80
C ALA A 140 -3.14 -19.11 -13.26
N GLY A 141 -2.59 -20.09 -13.98
CA GLY A 141 -2.31 -20.02 -15.41
C GLY A 141 -3.46 -20.61 -16.24
N TYR A 142 -3.80 -19.95 -17.33
CA TYR A 142 -4.85 -20.32 -18.26
C TYR A 142 -4.34 -20.25 -19.71
N GLY A 143 -4.96 -21.04 -20.60
CA GLY A 143 -4.61 -21.01 -22.03
C GLY A 143 -3.21 -21.54 -22.36
N LYS A 144 -2.77 -21.31 -23.61
CA LYS A 144 -1.45 -21.70 -24.15
C LYS A 144 -1.05 -20.76 -25.29
N GLY A 145 0.25 -20.63 -25.57
CA GLY A 145 0.78 -19.80 -26.66
C GLY A 145 0.36 -18.34 -26.48
N ASP A 146 -0.07 -17.70 -27.56
CA ASP A 146 -0.52 -16.29 -27.53
C ASP A 146 -1.79 -16.07 -26.68
N ALA A 147 -2.55 -17.13 -26.39
CA ALA A 147 -3.72 -17.09 -25.53
C ALA A 147 -3.41 -17.44 -24.06
N ALA A 148 -2.12 -17.55 -23.70
CA ALA A 148 -1.74 -17.81 -22.32
C ALA A 148 -1.94 -16.57 -21.45
N GLU A 149 -2.42 -16.79 -20.22
CA GLU A 149 -2.67 -15.74 -19.24
C GLU A 149 -2.39 -16.27 -17.83
N TRP A 150 -1.76 -15.45 -16.98
CA TRP A 150 -1.60 -15.75 -15.56
C TRP A 150 -2.29 -14.68 -14.75
N ASN A 151 -3.10 -15.10 -13.78
CA ASN A 151 -3.70 -14.22 -12.79
C ASN A 151 -3.19 -14.61 -11.42
N LEU A 152 -2.54 -13.69 -10.74
CA LEU A 152 -2.27 -13.79 -9.31
C LEU A 152 -3.27 -12.96 -8.57
N VAL A 153 -3.89 -13.54 -7.55
CA VAL A 153 -4.85 -12.84 -6.70
C VAL A 153 -4.42 -12.98 -5.25
N ALA A 154 -4.38 -11.86 -4.53
CA ALA A 154 -4.24 -11.82 -3.09
C ALA A 154 -5.42 -11.05 -2.50
N GLU A 155 -5.88 -11.49 -1.34
CA GLU A 155 -6.86 -10.77 -0.53
C GLU A 155 -6.14 -10.27 0.72
N ASP A 156 -6.37 -9.00 1.07
CA ASP A 156 -5.76 -8.33 2.20
C ASP A 156 -6.80 -7.44 2.89
N GLU A 157 -6.75 -7.36 4.23
CA GLU A 157 -7.74 -6.61 5.01
C GLU A 157 -7.67 -5.10 4.76
N ALA A 158 -6.50 -4.56 4.44
CA ALA A 158 -6.30 -3.13 4.19
C ALA A 158 -6.42 -2.80 2.69
N LEU A 159 -5.89 -3.67 1.82
CA LEU A 159 -5.84 -3.43 0.37
C LEU A 159 -7.02 -4.02 -0.39
N GLY A 160 -7.82 -4.87 0.24
CA GLY A 160 -8.90 -5.59 -0.40
C GLY A 160 -8.32 -6.61 -1.37
N ARG A 161 -8.74 -6.55 -2.62
CA ARG A 161 -8.30 -7.49 -3.65
C ARG A 161 -7.16 -6.89 -4.46
N VAL A 162 -6.01 -7.57 -4.46
CA VAL A 162 -4.84 -7.25 -5.29
C VAL A 162 -4.73 -8.27 -6.42
N VAL A 163 -4.57 -7.81 -7.65
CA VAL A 163 -4.49 -8.67 -8.85
C VAL A 163 -3.30 -8.30 -9.71
N VAL A 164 -2.52 -9.30 -10.11
CA VAL A 164 -1.53 -9.19 -11.19
C VAL A 164 -2.01 -10.06 -12.35
N THR A 165 -2.23 -9.45 -13.51
CA THR A 165 -2.61 -10.13 -14.75
C THR A 165 -1.50 -10.03 -15.77
N ILE A 166 -0.99 -11.18 -16.23
CA ILE A 166 0.12 -11.29 -17.16
C ILE A 166 -0.41 -11.93 -18.45
N VAL A 167 -0.29 -11.23 -19.57
CA VAL A 167 -0.76 -11.69 -20.89
C VAL A 167 0.42 -11.63 -21.87
N PRO A 168 1.23 -12.71 -22.00
CA PRO A 168 2.42 -12.70 -22.87
C PRO A 168 2.13 -12.41 -24.34
N GLY A 169 1.04 -12.97 -24.89
CA GLY A 169 0.64 -12.70 -26.27
C GLY A 169 0.32 -11.24 -26.55
N ALA A 170 -0.09 -10.47 -25.52
CA ALA A 170 -0.31 -9.04 -25.61
C ALA A 170 0.91 -8.22 -25.11
N SER A 171 1.99 -8.89 -24.69
CA SER A 171 3.15 -8.27 -24.04
C SER A 171 2.74 -7.36 -22.88
N ARG A 172 1.69 -7.69 -22.12
CA ARG A 172 1.11 -6.79 -21.12
C ARG A 172 1.13 -7.42 -19.73
N VAL A 173 1.60 -6.67 -18.75
CA VAL A 173 1.35 -6.95 -17.33
C VAL A 173 0.53 -5.81 -16.76
N GLU A 174 -0.57 -6.15 -16.09
CA GLU A 174 -1.40 -5.22 -15.34
C GLU A 174 -1.33 -5.57 -13.85
N VAL A 175 -1.23 -4.56 -13.01
CA VAL A 175 -1.28 -4.69 -11.57
C VAL A 175 -2.39 -3.77 -11.06
N SER A 176 -3.30 -4.31 -10.26
CA SER A 176 -4.44 -3.55 -9.72
C SER A 176 -4.75 -3.89 -8.27
N ALA A 177 -5.38 -2.94 -7.58
CA ALA A 177 -5.91 -3.13 -6.23
C ALA A 177 -7.17 -2.28 -6.01
N ASP A 178 -8.10 -2.79 -5.22
CA ASP A 178 -9.29 -2.06 -4.78
C ASP A 178 -9.44 -2.18 -3.26
N THR A 179 -9.29 -1.07 -2.53
CA THR A 179 -9.45 -1.10 -1.07
C THR A 179 -10.87 -1.48 -0.68
N PRO A 180 -11.08 -2.09 0.51
CA PRO A 180 -12.41 -2.30 1.04
C PRO A 180 -13.14 -0.98 1.24
N CYS A 181 -14.48 -1.03 1.26
CA CYS A 181 -15.28 0.16 1.53
C CYS A 181 -15.09 0.62 2.98
N ALA A 182 -14.69 1.87 3.16
CA ALA A 182 -14.49 2.51 4.45
C ALA A 182 -15.62 3.52 4.73
N PRO A 183 -16.04 3.73 6.00
CA PRO A 183 -16.99 4.77 6.34
C PRO A 183 -16.48 6.16 5.98
N GLY A 184 -17.28 6.95 5.25
CA GLY A 184 -16.92 8.32 4.90
C GLY A 184 -17.59 8.79 3.60
N ASN A 185 -17.76 10.10 3.46
CA ASN A 185 -18.30 10.67 2.24
C ASN A 185 -17.19 10.83 1.18
N ALA A 186 -17.21 10.00 0.14
CA ALA A 186 -16.23 10.07 -0.95
C ALA A 186 -16.19 11.45 -1.64
N GLY A 187 -17.31 12.14 -1.78
CA GLY A 187 -17.36 13.48 -2.39
C GLY A 187 -16.75 14.57 -1.50
N GLU A 188 -16.89 14.46 -0.18
CA GLU A 188 -16.19 15.34 0.77
C GLU A 188 -14.68 15.07 0.74
N LEU A 189 -14.28 13.79 0.79
CA LEU A 189 -12.86 13.43 0.70
C LEU A 189 -12.24 13.85 -0.64
N SER A 190 -12.95 13.67 -1.76
CA SER A 190 -12.51 14.12 -3.08
C SER A 190 -12.23 15.61 -3.05
N ARG A 191 -13.16 16.45 -2.56
CA ARG A 191 -12.98 17.91 -2.50
C ARG A 191 -11.74 18.32 -1.71
N MET A 192 -11.41 17.58 -0.63
CA MET A 192 -10.19 17.83 0.15
C MET A 192 -8.93 17.36 -0.57
N VAL A 193 -8.96 16.19 -1.22
CA VAL A 193 -7.87 15.63 -2.05
C VAL A 193 -7.51 16.55 -3.21
N THR A 194 -8.52 17.15 -3.84
CA THR A 194 -8.36 17.98 -5.04
C THR A 194 -8.28 19.48 -4.75
N ASP A 195 -8.38 19.90 -3.49
CA ASP A 195 -8.39 21.30 -3.06
C ASP A 195 -9.47 22.15 -3.77
N ASP A 196 -10.67 21.57 -3.92
CA ASP A 196 -11.74 22.18 -4.72
C ASP A 196 -12.13 23.58 -4.21
N GLU A 197 -12.01 23.83 -2.89
CA GLU A 197 -12.29 25.14 -2.29
C GLU A 197 -11.36 26.23 -2.82
N ALA A 198 -10.05 25.95 -2.92
CA ALA A 198 -9.07 26.89 -3.45
C ALA A 198 -9.14 27.01 -4.99
N ARG A 199 -9.51 25.91 -5.66
CA ARG A 199 -9.61 25.85 -7.13
C ARG A 199 -10.81 26.62 -7.70
N GLY A 200 -11.92 26.69 -6.96
CA GLY A 200 -13.13 27.33 -7.44
C GLY A 200 -13.66 26.66 -8.71
N SER A 201 -13.60 27.34 -9.86
CA SER A 201 -14.03 26.80 -11.15
C SER A 201 -12.97 26.00 -11.91
N ASP A 202 -11.71 25.98 -11.43
CA ASP A 202 -10.61 25.24 -12.05
C ASP A 202 -10.64 23.76 -11.63
N ALA A 203 -11.49 22.95 -12.26
CA ALA A 203 -11.64 21.55 -11.88
C ALA A 203 -10.33 20.75 -12.01
N LEU A 204 -10.07 19.83 -11.07
CA LEU A 204 -9.02 18.82 -11.28
C LEU A 204 -9.31 18.07 -12.56
N THR A 205 -8.34 18.09 -13.48
CA THR A 205 -8.39 17.27 -14.68
C THR A 205 -7.57 16.01 -14.45
N TRP A 206 -7.95 14.93 -15.13
CA TRP A 206 -7.16 13.70 -15.21
C TRP A 206 -5.69 13.95 -15.62
N ARG A 207 -5.41 15.10 -16.26
CA ARG A 207 -4.08 15.51 -16.68
C ARG A 207 -3.15 15.89 -15.53
N SER A 208 -3.69 16.26 -14.36
CA SER A 208 -2.88 16.59 -13.17
C SER A 208 -2.58 15.37 -12.29
N LEU A 209 -3.03 14.18 -12.69
CA LEU A 209 -2.71 12.93 -12.02
C LEU A 209 -1.48 12.29 -12.69
N PRO A 210 -0.55 11.68 -11.93
CA PRO A 210 0.64 11.05 -12.50
C PRO A 210 0.32 10.08 -13.63
N ALA A 211 1.07 10.20 -14.73
CA ALA A 211 0.93 9.36 -15.92
C ALA A 211 1.77 8.08 -15.86
N THR A 212 2.79 8.05 -14.99
CA THR A 212 3.69 6.91 -14.83
C THR A 212 4.04 6.69 -13.36
N GLU A 213 4.46 5.48 -13.04
CA GLU A 213 5.04 5.13 -11.75
C GLU A 213 6.26 4.22 -11.96
N GLY A 214 7.40 4.60 -11.42
CA GLY A 214 8.68 3.90 -11.55
C GLY A 214 9.54 4.06 -10.30
N PRO A 215 10.82 3.66 -10.32
CA PRO A 215 11.67 3.55 -9.13
C PRO A 215 11.75 4.80 -8.24
N ASP A 216 11.73 5.99 -8.86
CA ASP A 216 11.84 7.27 -8.16
C ASP A 216 10.47 7.88 -7.80
N SER A 217 9.38 7.16 -8.05
CA SER A 217 8.03 7.67 -7.80
C SER A 217 7.69 7.67 -6.32
N VAL A 218 7.08 8.77 -5.89
CA VAL A 218 6.53 8.90 -4.54
C VAL A 218 4.99 8.92 -4.63
N PRO A 219 4.28 8.19 -3.75
CA PRO A 219 2.82 8.28 -3.69
C PRO A 219 2.35 9.71 -3.40
N LEU A 220 1.34 10.18 -4.14
CA LEU A 220 0.73 11.50 -3.99
C LEU A 220 -0.74 11.34 -3.60
N PHE A 221 -1.18 12.03 -2.56
CA PHE A 221 -2.59 12.02 -2.15
C PHE A 221 -3.28 13.37 -2.28
N TYR A 222 -2.52 14.46 -2.43
CA TYR A 222 -3.06 15.81 -2.49
C TYR A 222 -2.69 16.50 -3.81
N PHE A 223 -3.66 17.16 -4.43
CA PHE A 223 -3.53 17.77 -5.76
C PHE A 223 -4.04 19.22 -5.76
N PRO A 224 -3.31 20.15 -5.10
CA PRO A 224 -3.72 21.54 -5.01
C PRO A 224 -3.69 22.28 -6.35
N VAL A 225 -4.20 23.52 -6.36
CA VAL A 225 -4.03 24.47 -7.46
C VAL A 225 -2.55 24.52 -7.86
N GLY A 226 -2.27 24.45 -9.17
CA GLY A 226 -0.91 24.48 -9.70
C GLY A 226 -0.16 23.14 -9.62
N SER A 227 -0.84 22.04 -9.28
CA SER A 227 -0.29 20.69 -9.43
C SER A 227 0.27 20.46 -10.84
N PRO A 228 1.39 19.73 -11.00
CA PRO A 228 1.98 19.45 -12.30
C PRO A 228 0.98 18.83 -13.27
N VAL A 229 1.20 19.08 -14.55
CA VAL A 229 0.46 18.45 -15.64
C VAL A 229 1.29 17.29 -16.17
N TYR A 230 0.75 16.09 -16.10
CA TYR A 230 1.38 14.83 -16.52
C TYR A 230 0.88 14.35 -17.89
N PHE A 231 -0.22 14.90 -18.39
CA PHE A 231 -0.74 14.58 -19.72
C PHE A 231 -0.99 15.82 -20.57
N ASN A 232 -0.71 15.71 -21.87
CA ASN A 232 -1.11 16.65 -22.90
C ASN A 232 -2.63 16.60 -23.13
N GLU A 233 -3.16 17.57 -23.88
CA GLU A 233 -4.60 17.61 -24.22
C GLU A 233 -5.07 16.40 -25.04
N ASP A 234 -4.16 15.79 -25.79
CA ASP A 234 -4.43 14.63 -26.64
C ASP A 234 -4.38 13.29 -25.90
N GLY A 235 -4.08 13.28 -24.59
CA GLY A 235 -3.95 12.05 -23.81
C GLY A 235 -2.54 11.47 -23.74
N SER A 236 -1.56 12.04 -24.46
CA SER A 236 -0.18 11.58 -24.36
C SER A 236 0.49 12.06 -23.06
N PRO A 237 1.37 11.27 -22.42
CA PRO A 237 2.17 11.72 -21.29
C PRO A 237 3.05 12.93 -21.66
N VAL A 238 3.26 13.84 -20.72
CA VAL A 238 4.16 15.00 -20.86
C VAL A 238 5.62 14.56 -20.76
N GLU A 239 6.47 15.09 -21.64
CA GLU A 239 7.92 14.87 -21.65
C GLU A 239 8.70 16.20 -21.57
N PRO A 240 9.73 16.31 -20.71
CA PRO A 240 10.16 15.32 -19.73
C PRO A 240 9.13 15.15 -18.61
N LYS A 241 9.06 13.95 -18.04
CA LYS A 241 8.18 13.63 -16.91
C LYS A 241 8.32 14.65 -15.78
N PRO A 242 7.22 15.22 -15.26
CA PRO A 242 7.28 16.05 -14.07
C PRO A 242 7.81 15.24 -12.87
N VAL A 243 8.82 15.78 -12.18
CA VAL A 243 9.39 15.15 -10.98
C VAL A 243 8.88 15.88 -9.74
N VAL A 244 8.24 15.13 -8.84
CA VAL A 244 7.82 15.64 -7.53
C VAL A 244 8.80 15.15 -6.47
N THR A 245 9.72 16.01 -6.07
CA THR A 245 10.72 15.70 -5.02
C THR A 245 10.20 16.01 -3.61
N ALA A 246 9.16 16.82 -3.51
CA ALA A 246 8.47 17.13 -2.26
C ALA A 246 6.95 17.12 -2.53
N PRO A 247 6.22 16.08 -2.09
CA PRO A 247 4.78 16.04 -2.21
C PRO A 247 4.13 17.27 -1.56
N PRO A 248 3.06 17.83 -2.16
CA PRO A 248 2.36 18.96 -1.57
C PRO A 248 1.74 18.56 -0.23
N LYS A 249 1.77 19.48 0.73
CA LYS A 249 1.15 19.26 2.05
C LYS A 249 -0.28 19.79 2.03
N ALA A 250 -1.22 18.94 2.41
CA ALA A 250 -2.61 19.37 2.58
C ALA A 250 -2.76 20.26 3.82
N PRO A 251 -3.73 21.19 3.82
CA PRO A 251 -4.10 21.94 5.02
C PRO A 251 -4.88 21.07 6.03
N TYR A 252 -5.25 19.86 5.61
CA TYR A 252 -5.92 18.84 6.42
C TYR A 252 -4.89 17.80 6.85
N GLY A 253 -5.06 17.25 8.06
CA GLY A 253 -4.45 15.98 8.41
C GLY A 253 -3.13 15.94 9.18
N GLY A 254 -2.54 17.10 9.49
CA GLY A 254 -1.46 17.22 10.48
C GLY A 254 -0.05 16.90 9.96
#